data_AF-A0A7C3EGK7-F1
#
_entry.id   AF-A0A7C3EGK7-F1
#
_cell.length_a   1.000
_cell.length_b   1.000
_cell.length_c   1.000
_cell.angle_alpha   90.00
_cell.angle_beta   90.00
_cell.angle_gamma   90.00
#
_symmetry.space_group_name_H-M   'P 1'
#
loop_
_entity.id
_entity.type
_entity.pdbx_description
1 polymer ?
#
loop_
_entity_poly.entity_id
_entity_poly.type
_entity_poly.pdbx_seq_one_letter_code
_entity_poly.pdbx_strand_id
1 'polypeptide(L)'
;MARESILQSKILKWLRSKGYHPEKIIVAAQTGAPDIIACVKGKYVAIEVKASGNKLTQLQEYKKKLIEESGGVYITAWSLDNVEEVIKSLTINDIKLHSQQKRGSGESRNIKKNTYRRQSKKTIS
;
A
#
# COMPACT_ATOMS: atom_id res chain seq x y z
N MET A 1 -26.63 -13.50 1.49
CA MET A 1 -25.79 -12.43 2.05
C MET A 1 -24.31 -12.85 1.93
N ALA A 2 -23.43 -12.02 1.37
CA ALA A 2 -22.01 -12.39 1.24
C ALA A 2 -21.29 -12.16 2.58
N ARG A 3 -20.53 -13.16 3.05
CA ARG A 3 -19.65 -13.02 4.22
C ARG A 3 -18.47 -12.09 3.87
N GLU A 4 -17.93 -11.37 4.84
CA GLU A 4 -16.73 -10.51 4.67
C GLU A 4 -15.59 -11.29 4.00
N SER A 5 -15.36 -12.55 4.40
CA SER A 5 -14.33 -13.41 3.80
C SER A 5 -14.56 -13.72 2.31
N ILE A 6 -15.82 -13.84 1.87
CA ILE A 6 -16.18 -14.06 0.46
C ILE A 6 -15.90 -12.79 -0.33
N LEU A 7 -16.30 -11.63 0.19
CA LEU A 7 -16.04 -10.34 -0.45
C LEU A 7 -14.53 -10.05 -0.52
N GLN A 8 -13.79 -10.28 0.56
CA GLN A 8 -12.34 -10.14 0.62
C GLN A 8 -11.66 -11.02 -0.45
N SER A 9 -12.08 -12.28 -0.56
CA SER A 9 -11.55 -13.20 -1.58
C SER A 9 -11.86 -12.72 -3.01
N LYS A 10 -13.06 -12.15 -3.24
CA LYS A 10 -13.42 -11.58 -4.54
C LYS A 10 -12.57 -10.36 -4.89
N ILE A 11 -12.37 -9.44 -3.94
CA ILE A 11 -11.53 -8.26 -4.11
C ILE A 11 -10.08 -8.66 -4.43
N LEU A 12 -9.49 -9.59 -3.66
CA LEU A 12 -8.13 -10.08 -3.91
C LEU A 12 -7.97 -10.67 -5.32
N LYS A 13 -8.93 -11.50 -5.76
CA LYS A 13 -8.92 -12.09 -7.10
C LYS A 13 -9.02 -11.02 -8.20
N TRP A 14 -9.91 -10.04 -8.01
CA TRP A 14 -10.09 -8.96 -8.97
C TRP A 14 -8.86 -8.05 -9.07
N LEU A 15 -8.27 -7.66 -7.94
CA LEU A 15 -7.04 -6.85 -7.92
C LEU A 15 -5.91 -7.55 -8.70
N ARG A 16 -5.72 -8.86 -8.46
CA ARG A 16 -4.74 -9.67 -9.19
C ARG A 16 -5.04 -9.75 -10.69
N SER A 17 -6.32 -9.90 -11.08
CA SER A 17 -6.70 -9.97 -12.50
C SER A 17 -6.49 -8.66 -13.25
N LYS A 18 -6.41 -7.52 -12.54
CA LYS A 18 -6.04 -6.22 -13.09
C LYS A 18 -4.53 -5.95 -13.12
N GLY A 19 -3.70 -6.91 -12.71
CA GLY A 19 -2.25 -6.75 -12.63
C GLY A 19 -1.77 -5.93 -11.43
N TYR A 20 -2.63 -5.68 -10.45
CA TYR A 20 -2.25 -5.06 -9.18
C TYR A 20 -1.68 -6.11 -8.22
N HIS A 21 -0.98 -5.63 -7.18
CA HIS A 21 -0.30 -6.49 -6.21
C HIS A 21 -0.94 -6.37 -4.83
N PRO A 22 -2.00 -7.15 -4.52
CA PRO A 22 -2.66 -7.13 -3.22
C PRO A 22 -2.07 -8.15 -2.25
N GLU A 23 -1.98 -7.74 -0.99
CA GLU A 23 -1.57 -8.53 0.16
C GLU A 23 -2.68 -8.51 1.20
N LYS A 24 -3.04 -9.70 1.70
CA LYS A 24 -3.96 -9.82 2.83
C LYS A 24 -3.16 -9.59 4.12
N ILE A 25 -3.65 -8.71 4.98
CA ILE A 25 -3.06 -8.50 6.30
C ILE A 25 -3.66 -9.54 7.25
N ILE A 26 -2.80 -10.41 7.79
CA ILE A 26 -3.17 -11.44 8.76
C ILE A 26 -2.84 -11.00 10.18
N VAL A 27 -1.66 -10.40 10.35
CA VAL A 27 -1.15 -9.91 11.63
C VAL A 27 -0.57 -8.53 11.42
N ALA A 28 -0.91 -7.60 12.30
CA ALA A 28 -0.34 -6.26 12.36
C ALA A 28 0.01 -5.93 13.82
N ALA A 29 1.08 -5.16 14.02
CA ALA A 29 1.51 -4.74 15.35
C ALA A 29 0.50 -3.80 16.04
N GLN A 30 -0.29 -3.08 15.24
CA GLN A 30 -1.35 -2.20 15.72
C GLN A 30 -2.72 -2.74 15.30
N THR A 31 -3.69 -2.60 16.21
CA THR A 31 -5.09 -2.91 15.92
C THR A 31 -5.68 -1.90 14.94
N GLY A 32 -6.76 -2.30 14.26
CA GLY A 32 -7.42 -1.46 13.25
C GLY A 32 -6.67 -1.37 11.92
N ALA A 33 -5.67 -2.23 11.69
CA ALA A 33 -5.04 -2.37 10.38
C ALA A 33 -6.06 -2.79 9.31
N PRO A 34 -5.93 -2.29 8.06
CA PRO A 34 -6.83 -2.67 6.98
C PRO A 34 -6.68 -4.15 6.61
N ASP A 35 -7.77 -4.79 6.21
CA ASP A 35 -7.79 -6.20 5.75
C ASP A 35 -6.84 -6.49 4.58
N ILE A 36 -6.70 -5.54 3.66
CA ILE A 36 -5.90 -5.67 2.42
C ILE A 36 -5.08 -4.40 2.24
N ILE A 37 -3.84 -4.57 1.79
CA ILE A 37 -3.03 -3.51 1.19
C ILE A 37 -2.76 -3.89 -0.26
N ALA A 38 -2.84 -2.96 -1.20
CA ALA A 38 -2.54 -3.24 -2.61
C ALA A 38 -1.70 -2.15 -3.25
N CYS A 39 -0.69 -2.54 -4.03
CA CYS A 39 -0.02 -1.62 -4.95
C CYS A 39 -0.87 -1.49 -6.23
N VAL A 40 -1.44 -0.30 -6.43
CA VAL A 40 -2.37 0.05 -7.52
C VAL A 40 -1.85 1.32 -8.19
N LYS A 41 -1.56 1.26 -9.50
CA LYS A 41 -1.11 2.42 -10.29
C LYS A 41 0.08 3.19 -9.66
N GLY A 42 1.00 2.45 -9.01
CA GLY A 42 2.16 3.02 -8.34
C GLY A 42 1.90 3.63 -6.96
N LYS A 43 0.73 3.35 -6.35
CA LYS A 43 0.34 3.80 -5.01
C LYS A 43 -0.05 2.61 -4.14
N TYR A 44 0.32 2.63 -2.86
CA TYR A 44 -0.25 1.68 -1.91
C TYR A 44 -1.61 2.20 -1.43
N VAL A 45 -2.63 1.35 -1.58
CA VAL A 45 -4.00 1.63 -1.12
C VAL A 45 -4.38 0.66 -0.01
N ALA A 46 -4.97 1.18 1.07
CA ALA A 46 -5.53 0.40 2.16
C ALA A 46 -7.00 0.07 1.85
N ILE A 47 -7.41 -1.18 2.03
CA ILE A 47 -8.77 -1.63 1.76
C ILE A 47 -9.26 -2.42 2.97
N GLU A 48 -10.36 -1.95 3.58
CA GLU A 48 -11.02 -2.55 4.73
C GLU A 48 -12.38 -3.12 4.31
N VAL A 49 -12.59 -4.41 4.49
CA VAL A 49 -13.75 -5.13 3.93
C VAL A 49 -14.87 -5.20 4.94
N LYS A 50 -16.03 -4.64 4.61
CA LYS A 50 -17.24 -4.71 5.43
C LYS A 50 -18.34 -5.46 4.69
N ALA A 51 -18.96 -6.44 5.33
CA ALA A 51 -20.19 -7.02 4.79
C ALA A 51 -21.28 -5.94 4.75
N SER A 52 -22.20 -6.07 3.79
CA SER A 52 -23.29 -5.11 3.56
C SER A 52 -23.97 -4.69 4.88
N GLY A 53 -23.84 -3.41 5.24
CA GLY A 53 -24.45 -2.82 6.44
C GLY A 53 -23.52 -2.70 7.66
N ASN A 54 -22.36 -3.35 7.68
CA ASN A 54 -21.41 -3.21 8.77
C ASN A 54 -20.65 -1.87 8.67
N LYS A 55 -20.50 -1.21 9.82
CA LYS A 55 -19.70 0.01 9.97
C LYS A 55 -18.27 -0.30 10.40
N LEU A 56 -17.39 0.67 10.23
CA LEU A 56 -16.04 0.62 10.80
C LEU A 56 -16.14 0.63 12.34
N THR A 57 -15.19 -0.03 12.99
CA THR A 57 -14.96 0.16 14.43
C THR A 57 -14.25 1.50 14.67
N GLN A 58 -14.32 2.05 15.89
CA GLN A 58 -13.66 3.31 16.23
C GLN A 58 -12.14 3.31 15.91
N LEU A 59 -11.46 2.18 16.12
CA LEU A 59 -10.03 2.05 15.81
C LEU A 59 -9.76 2.06 14.30
N GLN A 60 -10.65 1.48 13.51
CA GLN A 60 -10.56 1.51 12.04
C GLN A 60 -10.89 2.89 11.48
N GLU A 61 -11.87 3.60 12.06
CA GLU A 61 -12.16 5.00 11.73
C GLU A 61 -10.96 5.90 12.02
N TYR A 62 -10.33 5.72 13.18
CA TYR A 62 -9.11 6.44 13.53
C TYR A 62 -7.97 6.12 12.55
N LYS A 63 -7.76 4.84 12.20
CA LYS A 63 -6.74 4.46 11.22
C LYS A 63 -7.01 5.05 9.83
N LYS A 64 -8.26 5.00 9.37
CA LYS A 64 -8.72 5.63 8.13
C LYS A 64 -8.35 7.11 8.12
N LYS A 65 -8.74 7.84 9.16
CA LYS A 65 -8.45 9.27 9.31
C LYS A 65 -6.96 9.56 9.19
N LEU A 66 -6.11 8.82 9.92
CA LEU A 66 -4.65 9.01 9.86
C LEU A 66 -4.07 8.77 8.46
N ILE A 67 -4.56 7.76 7.74
CA ILE A 67 -4.10 7.45 6.38
C ILE A 67 -4.52 8.56 5.42
N GLU A 68 -5.77 9.01 5.48
CA GLU A 68 -6.31 10.06 4.62
C GLU A 68 -5.66 11.43 4.89
N GLU A 69 -5.45 11.79 6.16
CA GLU A 69 -4.73 13.01 6.57
C GLU A 69 -3.27 13.02 6.11
N SER A 70 -2.66 11.84 5.95
CA SER A 70 -1.31 11.68 5.41
C SER A 70 -1.27 11.70 3.86
N GLY A 71 -2.41 11.92 3.19
CA GLY A 71 -2.53 11.88 1.73
C GLY A 71 -2.59 10.47 1.14
N GLY A 72 -2.76 9.44 1.98
CA GLY A 72 -2.97 8.06 1.58
C GLY A 72 -4.41 7.78 1.14
N VAL A 73 -4.62 6.60 0.56
CA VAL A 73 -5.94 6.15 0.11
C VAL A 73 -6.43 5.03 1.01
N TYR A 74 -7.60 5.21 1.61
CA TYR A 74 -8.30 4.21 2.40
C TYR A 74 -9.67 3.93 1.79
N ILE A 75 -9.95 2.66 1.49
CA ILE A 75 -11.21 2.22 0.89
C ILE A 75 -11.96 1.37 1.91
N THR A 76 -13.13 1.83 2.33
CA THR A 76 -14.08 0.97 3.07
C THR A 76 -14.91 0.20 2.06
N ALA A 77 -14.60 -1.07 1.84
CA ALA A 77 -15.18 -1.89 0.80
C ALA A 77 -16.47 -2.60 1.27
N TRP A 78 -17.62 -2.06 0.89
CA TRP A 78 -18.93 -2.73 1.10
C TRP A 78 -19.33 -3.66 -0.06
N SER A 79 -18.72 -3.47 -1.22
CA SER A 79 -18.91 -4.26 -2.44
C SER A 79 -17.64 -4.23 -3.28
N LEU A 80 -17.56 -5.12 -4.28
CA LEU A 80 -16.48 -5.06 -5.26
C LEU A 80 -16.58 -3.77 -6.10
N ASP A 81 -17.79 -3.40 -6.51
CA ASP A 81 -18.03 -2.22 -7.36
C ASP A 81 -17.50 -0.93 -6.72
N ASN A 82 -17.69 -0.77 -5.41
CA ASN A 82 -17.15 0.37 -4.67
C ASN A 82 -15.62 0.43 -4.72
N VAL A 83 -14.94 -0.72 -4.59
CA VAL A 83 -13.48 -0.79 -4.74
C VAL A 83 -13.05 -0.44 -6.17
N GLU A 84 -13.79 -0.94 -7.18
CA GLU A 84 -13.49 -0.63 -8.57
C GLU A 84 -13.60 0.86 -8.89
N GLU A 85 -14.66 1.51 -8.41
CA GLU A 85 -14.94 2.92 -8.65
C GLU A 85 -13.81 3.80 -8.10
N VAL A 86 -13.40 3.56 -6.85
CA VAL A 86 -12.30 4.31 -6.24
C VAL A 86 -10.99 4.04 -6.97
N ILE A 87 -10.68 2.80 -7.35
CA ILE A 87 -9.44 2.50 -8.08
C ILE A 87 -9.43 3.11 -9.49
N LYS A 88 -10.59 3.20 -10.15
CA LYS A 88 -10.73 3.86 -11.46
C LYS A 88 -10.43 5.35 -11.34
N SER A 89 -10.86 6.02 -10.28
CA SER A 89 -10.60 7.45 -10.06
C SER A 89 -9.14 7.78 -9.73
N LEU A 90 -8.34 6.80 -9.29
CA LEU A 90 -6.90 7.00 -9.07
C LEU A 90 -6.16 7.28 -10.39
N THR A 91 -5.35 8.34 -10.39
CA THR A 91 -4.43 8.66 -11.49
C THR A 91 -3.17 7.80 -11.43
N ILE A 92 -2.60 7.52 -12.61
CA ILE A 92 -1.29 6.88 -12.73
C ILE A 92 -0.24 7.89 -12.26
N ASN A 93 0.67 7.43 -11.40
CA ASN A 93 1.91 8.17 -11.18
C ASN A 93 2.84 7.89 -12.35
N ASP A 94 3.03 8.87 -13.23
CA ASP A 94 4.05 8.82 -14.27
C ASP A 94 5.43 8.91 -13.61
N ILE A 95 5.95 7.78 -13.13
CA ILE A 95 7.37 7.69 -12.80
C ILE A 95 8.11 7.72 -14.14
N LYS A 96 8.69 8.89 -14.49
CA LYS A 96 9.72 8.98 -15.53
C LYS A 96 10.87 8.05 -15.13
N LEU A 97 10.87 6.83 -15.67
CA LEU A 97 12.02 5.94 -15.66
C LEU A 97 13.19 6.72 -16.28
N HIS A 98 14.07 7.25 -15.43
CA HIS A 98 15.31 7.84 -15.89
C HIS A 98 16.15 6.73 -16.51
N SER A 99 16.18 6.77 -17.84
CA SER A 99 17.28 6.46 -18.75
C SER A 99 18.10 5.21 -18.44
N GLN A 100 18.07 4.29 -19.41
CA GLN A 100 19.17 3.36 -19.71
C GLN A 100 20.53 4.03 -19.49
N GLN A 101 21.26 3.63 -18.44
CA GLN A 101 22.71 3.78 -18.43
C GLN A 101 23.26 2.80 -19.45
N LYS A 102 23.63 3.34 -20.62
CA LYS A 102 24.59 2.73 -21.53
C LYS A 102 25.80 2.28 -20.72
N ARG A 103 25.96 0.97 -20.49
CA ARG A 103 27.27 0.40 -20.19
C ARG A 103 27.97 0.12 -21.51
N GLY A 104 28.47 1.19 -22.11
CA GLY A 104 29.63 1.11 -23.01
C GLY A 104 30.89 1.11 -22.16
N SER A 105 31.72 0.08 -22.34
CA SER A 105 33.19 0.05 -22.26
C SER A 105 33.92 1.06 -21.35
N GLY A 106 34.66 0.52 -20.37
CA GLY A 106 36.01 1.00 -20.06
C GLY A 106 36.17 2.05 -18.95
N GLU A 107 36.99 1.66 -17.96
CA GLU A 107 37.95 2.51 -17.24
C GLU A 107 37.56 3.23 -15.93
N SER A 108 37.89 2.57 -14.83
CA SER A 108 38.62 3.07 -13.64
C SER A 108 38.40 4.50 -13.13
N ARG A 109 37.84 4.64 -11.92
CA ARG A 109 38.62 5.05 -10.72
C ARG A 109 37.81 5.09 -9.42
N ASN A 110 38.46 4.51 -8.43
CA ASN A 110 38.26 4.46 -6.99
C ASN A 110 37.95 5.84 -6.34
N ILE A 111 36.77 6.04 -5.73
CA ILE A 111 36.51 7.15 -4.78
C ILE A 111 35.65 6.69 -3.60
N LYS A 112 36.36 6.40 -2.50
CA LYS A 112 36.05 6.67 -1.08
C LYS A 112 34.75 6.16 -0.46
N LYS A 113 34.92 5.05 0.26
CA LYS A 113 34.29 4.71 1.55
C LYS A 113 34.06 5.96 2.43
N ASN A 114 32.82 6.36 2.70
CA ASN A 114 32.38 6.91 3.99
C ASN A 114 30.87 7.19 3.97
N THR A 115 30.06 6.55 4.83
CA THR A 115 28.84 7.17 5.40
C THR A 115 28.10 6.30 6.42
N TYR A 116 28.32 4.99 6.52
CA TYR A 116 27.64 4.13 7.52
C TYR A 116 28.31 4.06 8.90
N ARG A 117 28.87 5.16 9.41
CA ARG A 117 29.37 5.25 10.79
C ARG A 117 29.18 6.64 11.39
N ARG A 118 27.96 7.17 11.31
CA ARG A 118 27.50 8.33 12.08
C ARG A 118 26.02 8.17 12.45
N GLN A 119 25.71 7.21 13.32
CA GLN A 119 24.46 7.24 14.10
C GLN A 119 24.41 6.28 15.30
N SER A 120 25.42 5.43 15.55
CA SER A 120 25.53 4.65 16.78
C SER A 120 26.71 5.12 17.64
N LYS A 121 26.52 6.21 18.38
CA LYS A 121 27.25 6.58 19.63
C LYS A 121 26.75 7.94 20.14
N LYS A 122 25.49 7.99 20.56
CA LYS A 122 24.96 9.00 21.50
C LYS A 122 23.90 8.33 22.37
N THR A 123 24.33 7.39 23.18
CA THR A 123 23.64 6.95 24.41
C THR A 123 24.63 6.18 25.27
N ILE A 124 24.66 6.51 26.57
CA ILE A 124 25.30 5.80 27.69
C ILE A 124 26.79 6.14 27.94
N SER A 125 27.02 7.25 28.68
CA SER A 125 27.48 7.28 30.10
C SER A 125 28.04 8.67 30.40
#